data_AF-A0A2J5PRB9-F1
#
_entry.id   AF-A0A2J5PRB9-F1
#
_cell.length_a   1.000
_cell.length_b   1.000
_cell.length_c   1.000
_cell.angle_alpha   90.00
_cell.angle_beta   90.00
_cell.angle_gamma   90.00
#
_symmetry.space_group_name_H-M   'P 1'
#
loop_
_entity.id
_entity.type
_entity.pdbx_description
1 polymer ?
#
loop_
_entity_poly.entity_id
_entity_poly.type
_entity_poly.pdbx_seq_one_letter_code
_entity_poly.pdbx_strand_id
1 'polypeptide(L)'
;MSHYTRPLNRQDYKTLTLAALGGALEFYDFIIFVFFAAVVGELFFPADIPEWLRQVQTFGIFAAGYLARPLGGIIMAHFGDLVGRKKMFTLSILLMALPTLAIGLLPTYASVGIVAPLLLLLMRILQGAAIGGEVPGAWVFVAEHVPEKRIGIACGTLTAGLTVGILLGSVVATLINTHLTPQGIHDGGWRIPFLLGGAFGLVAMYLRRWLQETPIFLEMQQRKALAQELPVKAVALKHQKAVVVSMLLTWLLSAGVVVVILMSPVWLQKHYGFAPAITLQANSIATIMLCIGCLLAGLAADRFGASRTFIVGSVFLAAASWAFYH
;
A
#
# COMPACT_ATOMS: atom_id res chain seq x y z
N MET A 1 -37.53 1.81 2.89
CA MET A 1 -36.42 0.84 3.08
C MET A 1 -35.35 1.55 3.89
N SER A 2 -34.96 1.03 5.05
CA SER A 2 -33.99 1.73 5.90
C SER A 2 -32.68 1.93 5.15
N HIS A 3 -31.97 3.01 5.48
CA HIS A 3 -30.67 3.38 4.89
C HIS A 3 -29.63 2.22 4.93
N TYR A 4 -29.90 1.20 5.75
CA TYR A 4 -29.03 0.06 6.09
C TYR A 4 -29.12 -1.16 5.14
N THR A 5 -30.09 -1.24 4.22
CA THR A 5 -30.27 -2.45 3.37
C THR A 5 -30.33 -2.18 1.87
N ARG A 6 -29.88 -1.02 1.39
CA ARG A 6 -29.89 -0.69 -0.05
C ARG A 6 -28.77 -1.40 -0.85
N PRO A 7 -28.95 -1.65 -2.16
CA PRO A 7 -27.85 -2.04 -3.02
C PRO A 7 -26.82 -0.90 -3.19
N LEU A 8 -25.59 -1.25 -3.59
CA LEU A 8 -24.57 -0.28 -3.97
C LEU A 8 -25.03 0.48 -5.20
N ASN A 9 -24.99 1.81 -5.14
CA ASN A 9 -25.34 2.69 -6.24
C ASN A 9 -24.08 3.17 -6.98
N ARG A 10 -24.27 3.89 -8.10
CA ARG A 10 -23.14 4.44 -8.89
C ARG A 10 -22.22 5.36 -8.07
N GLN A 11 -22.76 6.08 -7.09
CA GLN A 11 -21.98 6.95 -6.23
C GLN A 11 -21.07 6.14 -5.29
N ASP A 12 -21.56 5.04 -4.72
CA ASP A 12 -20.76 4.16 -3.85
C ASP A 12 -19.60 3.53 -4.64
N TYR A 13 -19.84 3.06 -5.86
CA TYR A 13 -18.79 2.56 -6.75
C TYR A 13 -17.76 3.63 -7.11
N LYS A 14 -18.21 4.86 -7.39
CA LYS A 14 -17.32 5.99 -7.64
C LYS A 14 -16.43 6.25 -6.42
N THR A 15 -17.03 6.28 -5.22
CA THR A 15 -16.32 6.48 -3.94
C THR A 15 -15.30 5.37 -3.69
N LEU A 16 -15.68 4.11 -3.91
CA LEU A 16 -14.81 2.93 -3.81
C LEU A 16 -13.60 3.04 -4.74
N THR A 17 -13.81 3.33 -6.02
CA THR A 17 -12.72 3.46 -6.99
C THR A 17 -11.79 4.60 -6.62
N LEU A 18 -12.32 5.77 -6.25
CA LEU A 18 -11.50 6.92 -5.85
C LEU A 18 -10.71 6.69 -4.55
N ALA A 19 -11.28 5.93 -3.61
CA ALA A 19 -10.58 5.50 -2.40
C ALA A 19 -9.42 4.54 -2.73
N ALA A 20 -9.65 3.59 -3.64
CA ALA A 20 -8.64 2.60 -4.04
C ALA A 20 -7.40 3.20 -4.74
N LEU A 21 -7.52 4.32 -5.45
CA LEU A 21 -6.40 4.93 -6.18
C LEU A 21 -5.18 5.26 -5.30
N GLY A 22 -5.41 5.73 -4.07
CA GLY A 22 -4.32 6.05 -3.13
C GLY A 22 -3.59 4.80 -2.69
N GLY A 23 -4.31 3.77 -2.25
CA GLY A 23 -3.70 2.48 -1.93
C GLY A 23 -3.03 1.82 -3.13
N ALA A 24 -3.58 1.94 -4.33
CA ALA A 24 -2.94 1.43 -5.55
C ALA A 24 -1.57 2.12 -5.80
N LEU A 25 -1.48 3.44 -5.59
CA LEU A 25 -0.21 4.18 -5.71
C LEU A 25 0.83 3.71 -4.69
N GLU A 26 0.42 3.38 -3.47
CA GLU A 26 1.33 2.84 -2.44
C GLU A 26 1.97 1.55 -2.94
N PHE A 27 1.14 0.57 -3.30
CA PHE A 27 1.64 -0.74 -3.68
C PHE A 27 2.41 -0.69 -4.99
N TYR A 28 2.06 0.25 -5.88
CA TYR A 28 2.87 0.57 -7.05
C TYR A 28 4.29 1.00 -6.64
N ASP A 29 4.44 2.03 -5.80
CA ASP A 29 5.76 2.54 -5.40
C ASP A 29 6.57 1.51 -4.60
N PHE A 30 5.90 0.74 -3.74
CA PHE A 30 6.50 -0.37 -3.02
C PHE A 30 7.15 -1.37 -3.97
N ILE A 31 6.39 -1.82 -4.98
CA ILE A 31 6.85 -2.79 -5.98
C ILE A 31 8.01 -2.20 -6.76
N ILE A 32 7.85 -0.99 -7.31
CA ILE A 32 8.91 -0.33 -8.08
C ILE A 32 10.21 -0.26 -7.27
N PHE A 33 10.17 0.13 -6.01
CA PHE A 33 11.39 0.18 -5.20
C PHE A 33 12.06 -1.20 -5.06
N VAL A 34 11.29 -2.24 -4.77
CA VAL A 34 11.82 -3.61 -4.61
C VAL A 34 12.45 -4.10 -5.91
N PHE A 35 11.81 -3.87 -7.05
CA PHE A 35 12.32 -4.28 -8.36
C PHE A 35 13.62 -3.56 -8.75
N PHE A 36 13.72 -2.27 -8.44
CA PHE A 36 14.88 -1.46 -8.76
C PHE A 36 15.89 -1.35 -7.60
N ALA A 37 15.71 -2.11 -6.51
CA ALA A 37 16.53 -2.02 -5.31
C ALA A 37 18.02 -2.24 -5.60
N ALA A 38 18.37 -3.21 -6.45
CA ALA A 38 19.77 -3.46 -6.82
C ALA A 38 20.41 -2.22 -7.49
N VAL A 39 19.73 -1.67 -8.49
CA VAL A 39 20.19 -0.47 -9.23
C VAL A 39 20.23 0.76 -8.34
N VAL A 40 19.21 0.96 -7.49
CA VAL A 40 19.20 2.04 -6.48
C VAL A 40 20.38 1.87 -5.52
N GLY A 41 20.70 0.64 -5.12
CA GLY A 41 21.86 0.31 -4.31
C GLY A 41 23.16 0.79 -4.95
N GLU A 42 23.37 0.47 -6.22
CA GLU A 42 24.59 0.84 -6.96
C GLU A 42 24.69 2.37 -7.19
N LEU A 43 23.57 3.05 -7.38
CA LEU A 43 23.53 4.47 -7.69
C LEU A 43 23.57 5.40 -6.48
N PHE A 44 23.02 4.97 -5.34
CA PHE A 44 22.87 5.82 -4.15
C PHE A 44 23.89 5.51 -3.06
N PHE A 45 24.67 4.43 -3.17
CA PHE A 45 25.69 4.07 -2.20
C PHE A 45 27.09 4.00 -2.83
N PRO A 46 28.15 4.05 -2.01
CA PRO A 46 29.52 3.98 -2.52
C PRO A 46 29.82 2.68 -3.28
N ALA A 47 30.70 2.76 -4.28
CA ALA A 47 31.12 1.60 -5.08
C ALA A 47 32.04 0.64 -4.30
N ASP A 48 32.76 1.16 -3.31
CA ASP A 48 33.83 0.52 -2.53
C ASP A 48 33.34 -0.30 -1.33
N ILE A 49 32.04 -0.25 -1.01
CA ILE A 49 31.47 -1.08 0.07
C ILE A 49 31.12 -2.49 -0.41
N PRO A 50 31.20 -3.51 0.47
CA PRO A 50 30.75 -4.86 0.14
C PRO A 50 29.28 -4.91 -0.29
N GLU A 51 28.95 -5.77 -1.26
CA GLU A 51 27.61 -5.90 -1.83
C GLU A 51 26.54 -6.23 -0.77
N TRP A 52 26.87 -7.08 0.21
CA TRP A 52 25.95 -7.39 1.31
C TRP A 52 25.57 -6.16 2.13
N LEU A 53 26.52 -5.23 2.33
CA LEU A 53 26.29 -4.01 3.10
C LEU A 53 25.43 -3.02 2.31
N ARG A 54 25.68 -2.89 1.00
CA ARG A 54 24.86 -2.09 0.08
C ARG A 54 23.40 -2.57 0.06
N GLN A 55 23.19 -3.88 0.02
CA GLN A 55 21.84 -4.46 0.09
C GLN A 55 21.18 -4.16 1.43
N VAL A 56 21.89 -4.37 2.54
CA VAL A 56 21.39 -4.04 3.89
C VAL A 56 21.02 -2.56 4.01
N GLN A 57 21.82 -1.65 3.46
CA GLN A 57 21.52 -0.22 3.49
C GLN A 57 20.30 0.14 2.61
N THR A 58 20.19 -0.44 1.42
CA THR A 58 19.07 -0.20 0.49
C THR A 58 17.74 -0.69 1.08
N PHE A 59 17.72 -1.94 1.58
CA PHE A 59 16.55 -2.47 2.28
C PHE A 59 16.35 -1.82 3.66
N GLY A 60 17.41 -1.29 4.27
CA GLY A 60 17.33 -0.49 5.50
C GLY A 60 16.58 0.81 5.29
N ILE A 61 16.85 1.54 4.21
CA ILE A 61 16.07 2.72 3.79
C ILE A 61 14.60 2.34 3.55
N PHE A 62 14.36 1.21 2.90
CA PHE A 62 13.02 0.71 2.69
C PHE A 62 12.29 0.40 4.00
N ALA A 63 12.96 -0.28 4.93
CA ALA A 63 12.44 -0.60 6.24
C ALA A 63 12.18 0.65 7.08
N ALA A 64 13.01 1.68 6.97
CA ALA A 64 12.79 2.96 7.65
C ALA A 64 11.47 3.62 7.22
N GLY A 65 11.11 3.55 5.93
CA GLY A 65 9.79 3.97 5.46
C GLY A 65 8.66 3.18 6.11
N TYR A 66 8.82 1.86 6.28
CA TYR A 66 7.84 1.04 7.00
C TYR A 66 7.70 1.40 8.48
N LEU A 67 8.82 1.68 9.15
CA LEU A 67 8.83 2.13 10.55
C LEU A 67 8.19 3.51 10.73
N ALA A 68 8.15 4.33 9.67
CA ALA A 68 7.42 5.60 9.70
C ALA A 68 5.89 5.43 9.61
N ARG A 69 5.37 4.28 9.13
CA ARG A 69 3.93 4.04 8.96
C ARG A 69 3.12 4.16 10.26
N PRO A 70 3.49 3.54 11.39
CA PRO A 70 2.72 3.67 12.64
C PRO A 70 2.65 5.13 13.12
N LEU A 71 3.78 5.84 13.07
CA LEU A 71 3.85 7.24 13.46
C LEU A 71 2.96 8.11 12.56
N GLY A 72 3.06 7.89 11.25
CA GLY A 72 2.21 8.54 10.26
C GLY A 72 0.73 8.25 10.47
N GLY A 73 0.36 6.99 10.77
CA GLY A 73 -1.01 6.59 11.07
C GLY A 73 -1.59 7.30 12.29
N ILE A 74 -0.82 7.45 13.37
CA ILE A 74 -1.25 8.18 14.57
C ILE A 74 -1.49 9.66 14.24
N ILE A 75 -0.55 10.30 13.52
CA ILE A 75 -0.66 11.72 13.15
C ILE A 75 -1.84 11.94 12.20
N MET A 76 -1.96 11.11 11.16
CA MET A 76 -3.01 11.23 10.16
C MET A 76 -4.41 10.95 10.74
N ALA A 77 -4.53 9.98 11.65
CA ALA A 77 -5.78 9.72 12.38
C ALA A 77 -6.15 10.92 13.26
N HIS A 78 -5.18 11.51 13.97
CA HIS A 78 -5.40 12.67 14.82
C HIS A 78 -6.03 13.83 14.04
N PHE A 79 -5.37 14.25 12.97
CA PHE A 79 -5.84 15.37 12.16
C PHE A 79 -7.06 14.99 11.31
N GLY A 80 -7.26 13.70 11.04
CA GLY A 80 -8.44 13.19 10.35
C GLY A 80 -9.72 13.39 11.14
N ASP A 81 -9.64 13.13 12.45
CA ASP A 81 -10.77 13.31 13.37
C ASP A 81 -11.03 14.80 13.69
N LEU A 82 -10.01 15.66 13.63
CA LEU A 82 -10.13 17.10 13.91
C LEU A 82 -10.52 17.96 12.70
N VAL A 83 -9.85 17.75 11.56
CA VAL A 83 -9.89 18.67 10.40
C VAL A 83 -10.76 18.12 9.25
N GLY A 84 -11.07 16.83 9.29
CA GLY A 84 -11.87 16.13 8.29
C GLY A 84 -11.07 15.08 7.51
N ARG A 85 -11.71 13.94 7.25
CA ARG A 85 -11.07 12.77 6.65
C ARG A 85 -10.70 13.01 5.19
N LYS A 86 -11.52 13.72 4.42
CA LYS A 86 -11.21 14.09 3.02
C LYS A 86 -9.91 14.88 2.90
N LYS A 87 -9.66 15.84 3.81
CA LYS A 87 -8.46 16.68 3.77
C LYS A 87 -7.21 15.86 4.07
N MET A 88 -7.28 14.98 5.07
CA MET A 88 -6.18 14.07 5.38
C MET A 88 -5.90 13.07 4.26
N PHE A 89 -6.95 12.54 3.61
CA PHE A 89 -6.82 11.70 2.41
C PHE A 89 -6.19 12.41 1.20
N THR A 90 -6.28 13.73 1.15
CA THR A 90 -5.65 14.51 0.08
C THR A 90 -4.18 14.76 0.43
N LEU A 91 -3.91 15.11 1.70
CA LEU A 91 -2.56 15.31 2.21
C LEU A 91 -1.71 14.05 2.12
N SER A 92 -2.26 12.89 2.45
CA SER A 92 -1.58 11.59 2.34
C SER A 92 -1.16 11.28 0.89
N ILE A 93 -2.05 11.40 -0.09
CA ILE A 93 -1.67 11.20 -1.49
C ILE A 93 -0.60 12.19 -1.92
N LEU A 94 -0.70 13.46 -1.50
CA LEU A 94 0.31 14.47 -1.83
C LEU A 94 1.69 14.11 -1.25
N LEU A 95 1.72 13.72 0.02
CA LEU A 95 2.92 13.26 0.73
C LEU A 95 3.44 11.91 0.24
N MET A 96 2.70 11.22 -0.63
CA MET A 96 3.18 10.04 -1.32
C MET A 96 3.69 10.41 -2.73
N ALA A 97 2.88 11.10 -3.52
CA ALA A 97 3.17 11.44 -4.91
C ALA A 97 4.37 12.39 -5.08
N LEU A 98 4.48 13.44 -4.25
CA LEU A 98 5.57 14.40 -4.35
C LEU A 98 6.93 13.75 -4.03
N PRO A 99 7.10 12.99 -2.93
CA PRO A 99 8.32 12.22 -2.71
C PRO A 99 8.60 11.20 -3.82
N THR A 100 7.59 10.52 -4.37
CA THR A 100 7.81 9.59 -5.49
C THR A 100 8.38 10.32 -6.71
N LEU A 101 7.85 11.49 -7.08
CA LEU A 101 8.44 12.33 -8.14
C LEU A 101 9.86 12.76 -7.79
N ALA A 102 10.08 13.20 -6.56
CA ALA A 102 11.38 13.66 -6.10
C ALA A 102 12.44 12.54 -6.19
N ILE A 103 12.11 11.30 -5.82
CA ILE A 103 13.00 10.14 -5.97
C ILE A 103 13.46 9.97 -7.43
N GLY A 104 12.53 10.10 -8.39
CA GLY A 104 12.86 10.04 -9.82
C GLY A 104 13.78 11.17 -10.31
N LEU A 105 13.90 12.26 -9.56
CA LEU A 105 14.74 13.43 -9.87
C LEU A 105 15.99 13.51 -8.99
N LEU A 106 16.20 12.58 -8.05
CA LEU A 106 17.33 12.65 -7.14
C LEU A 106 18.67 12.53 -7.87
N PRO A 107 19.69 13.30 -7.44
CA PRO A 107 21.06 13.09 -7.86
C PRO A 107 21.61 11.79 -7.25
N THR A 108 22.56 11.17 -7.94
CA THR A 108 23.20 9.92 -7.51
C THR A 108 24.38 10.19 -6.57
N TYR A 109 24.90 9.15 -5.92
CA TYR A 109 26.07 9.24 -5.05
C TYR A 109 27.29 9.83 -5.77
N ALA A 110 27.46 9.52 -7.07
CA ALA A 110 28.52 10.07 -7.88
C ALA A 110 28.49 11.61 -7.99
N SER A 111 27.29 12.24 -7.88
CA SER A 111 27.13 13.69 -8.01
C SER A 111 27.21 14.43 -6.67
N VAL A 112 26.62 13.87 -5.59
CA VAL A 112 26.45 14.58 -4.31
C VAL A 112 26.89 13.78 -3.08
N GLY A 113 27.51 12.61 -3.27
CA GLY A 113 27.98 11.74 -2.20
C GLY A 113 26.86 11.29 -1.26
N ILE A 114 27.15 11.32 0.05
CA ILE A 114 26.26 10.84 1.13
C ILE A 114 24.91 11.57 1.19
N VAL A 115 24.78 12.74 0.57
CA VAL A 115 23.51 13.46 0.49
C VAL A 115 22.46 12.66 -0.30
N ALA A 116 22.86 11.92 -1.33
CA ALA A 116 21.94 11.11 -2.16
C ALA A 116 21.14 10.07 -1.33
N PRO A 117 21.77 9.17 -0.55
CA PRO A 117 21.04 8.19 0.25
C PRO A 117 20.26 8.83 1.41
N LEU A 118 20.71 9.97 1.94
CA LEU A 118 19.96 10.72 2.97
C LEU A 118 18.67 11.34 2.41
N LEU A 119 18.72 11.91 1.21
CA LEU A 119 17.53 12.41 0.52
C LEU A 119 16.57 11.26 0.20
N LEU A 120 17.10 10.14 -0.29
CA LEU A 120 16.29 8.95 -0.55
C LEU A 120 15.60 8.44 0.72
N LEU A 121 16.33 8.40 1.85
CA LEU A 121 15.78 8.06 3.17
C LEU A 121 14.67 9.02 3.58
N LEU A 122 14.89 10.33 3.45
CA LEU A 122 13.89 11.33 3.78
C LEU A 122 12.61 11.15 2.95
N MET A 123 12.74 10.96 1.63
CA MET A 123 11.59 10.71 0.76
C MET A 123 10.83 9.45 1.19
N ARG A 124 11.56 8.38 1.54
CA ARG A 124 10.97 7.11 2.01
C ARG A 124 10.25 7.24 3.34
N ILE A 125 10.78 8.03 4.28
CA ILE A 125 10.11 8.31 5.56
C ILE A 125 8.82 9.10 5.32
N LEU A 126 8.84 10.10 4.44
CA LEU A 126 7.63 10.88 4.11
C LEU A 126 6.55 10.01 3.47
N GLN A 127 6.90 9.17 2.49
CA GLN A 127 5.98 8.21 1.88
C GLN A 127 5.42 7.24 2.92
N GLY A 128 6.30 6.68 3.77
CA GLY A 128 5.93 5.78 4.85
C GLY A 128 4.92 6.40 5.81
N ALA A 129 5.17 7.62 6.25
CA ALA A 129 4.25 8.35 7.12
C ALA A 129 2.90 8.63 6.44
N ALA A 130 2.89 8.98 5.15
CA ALA A 130 1.67 9.22 4.39
C ALA A 130 0.76 7.98 4.33
N ILE A 131 1.37 6.82 4.08
CA ILE A 131 0.69 5.53 3.95
C ILE A 131 -0.01 5.12 5.25
N GLY A 132 0.62 5.39 6.40
CA GLY A 132 0.13 4.95 7.70
C GLY A 132 -1.32 5.35 7.99
N GLY A 133 -1.74 6.52 7.51
CA GLY A 133 -3.13 6.99 7.62
C GLY A 133 -4.00 6.62 6.43
N GLU A 134 -3.40 6.46 5.26
CA GLU A 134 -4.11 6.31 3.98
C GLU A 134 -4.90 5.01 3.89
N VAL A 135 -4.26 3.85 4.09
CA VAL A 135 -4.93 2.55 3.92
C VAL A 135 -5.96 2.26 5.01
N PRO A 136 -5.61 2.40 6.31
CA PRO A 136 -6.61 2.23 7.36
C PRO A 136 -7.75 3.25 7.24
N GLY A 137 -7.40 4.49 6.89
CA GLY A 137 -8.37 5.53 6.58
C GLY A 137 -9.30 5.11 5.45
N ALA A 138 -8.78 4.54 4.35
CA ALA A 138 -9.56 4.06 3.21
C ALA A 138 -10.56 2.97 3.59
N TRP A 139 -10.15 1.99 4.40
CA TRP A 139 -11.07 0.95 4.89
C TRP A 139 -12.20 1.54 5.72
N VAL A 140 -11.88 2.43 6.68
CA VAL A 140 -12.91 3.06 7.52
C VAL A 140 -13.81 3.96 6.68
N PHE A 141 -13.23 4.78 5.80
CA PHE A 141 -13.97 5.68 4.92
C PHE A 141 -14.96 4.93 4.03
N VAL A 142 -14.54 3.82 3.44
CA VAL A 142 -15.40 2.97 2.61
C VAL A 142 -16.47 2.29 3.45
N ALA A 143 -16.11 1.71 4.60
CA ALA A 143 -17.04 1.05 5.51
C ALA A 143 -18.13 2.00 6.02
N GLU A 144 -17.82 3.27 6.23
CA GLU A 144 -18.76 4.31 6.66
C GLU A 144 -19.70 4.81 5.54
N HIS A 145 -19.34 4.61 4.27
CA HIS A 145 -20.15 5.04 3.12
C HIS A 145 -21.13 3.97 2.65
N VAL A 146 -20.86 2.70 2.92
CA VAL A 146 -21.66 1.57 2.44
C VAL A 146 -22.62 1.04 3.51
N PRO A 147 -23.72 0.38 3.11
CA PRO A 147 -24.63 -0.28 4.06
C PRO A 147 -23.94 -1.42 4.83
N GLU A 148 -24.36 -1.67 6.08
CA GLU A 148 -23.73 -2.63 6.99
C GLU A 148 -23.57 -4.05 6.40
N LYS A 149 -24.54 -4.50 5.60
CA LYS A 149 -24.52 -5.83 4.94
C LYS A 149 -23.60 -5.92 3.72
N ARG A 150 -22.87 -4.84 3.39
CA ARG A 150 -22.02 -4.71 2.20
C ARG A 150 -20.61 -4.23 2.54
N ILE A 151 -20.25 -4.18 3.82
CA ILE A 151 -18.92 -3.73 4.25
C ILE A 151 -17.84 -4.69 3.72
N GLY A 152 -18.11 -5.99 3.72
CA GLY A 152 -17.19 -7.02 3.22
C GLY A 152 -16.86 -6.84 1.76
N ILE A 153 -17.84 -6.73 0.86
CA ILE A 153 -17.57 -6.49 -0.56
C ILE A 153 -16.91 -5.13 -0.81
N ALA A 154 -17.24 -4.11 -0.03
CA ALA A 154 -16.66 -2.78 -0.16
C ALA A 154 -15.17 -2.78 0.21
N CYS A 155 -14.81 -3.38 1.36
CA CYS A 155 -13.42 -3.57 1.76
C CYS A 155 -12.68 -4.55 0.83
N GLY A 156 -13.34 -5.59 0.33
CA GLY A 156 -12.78 -6.52 -0.65
C GLY A 156 -12.46 -5.85 -1.98
N THR A 157 -13.35 -4.98 -2.46
CA THR A 157 -13.15 -4.19 -3.69
C THR A 157 -12.01 -3.18 -3.50
N LEU A 158 -11.97 -2.50 -2.37
CA LEU A 158 -10.88 -1.60 -2.02
C LEU A 158 -9.55 -2.35 -2.03
N THR A 159 -9.48 -3.51 -1.34
CA THR A 159 -8.26 -4.33 -1.25
C THR A 159 -7.85 -4.89 -2.61
N ALA A 160 -8.80 -5.30 -3.46
CA ALA A 160 -8.51 -5.68 -4.85
C ALA A 160 -7.91 -4.49 -5.62
N GLY A 161 -8.40 -3.28 -5.41
CA GLY A 161 -7.84 -2.06 -6.01
C GLY A 161 -6.42 -1.75 -5.55
N LEU A 162 -6.08 -2.01 -4.28
CA LEU A 162 -4.70 -1.94 -3.78
C LEU A 162 -3.79 -2.94 -4.54
N THR A 163 -4.26 -4.17 -4.72
CA THR A 163 -3.56 -5.23 -5.45
C THR A 163 -3.36 -4.89 -6.94
N VAL A 164 -4.26 -4.12 -7.56
CA VAL A 164 -4.05 -3.59 -8.92
C VAL A 164 -2.81 -2.69 -8.98
N GLY A 165 -2.49 -1.97 -7.91
CA GLY A 165 -1.24 -1.21 -7.77
C GLY A 165 0.01 -2.09 -7.93
N ILE A 166 -0.02 -3.30 -7.34
CA ILE A 166 1.06 -4.29 -7.47
C ILE A 166 1.23 -4.71 -8.93
N LEU A 167 0.11 -5.00 -9.60
CA LEU A 167 0.10 -5.41 -11.00
C LEU A 167 0.64 -4.30 -11.90
N LEU A 168 0.21 -3.05 -11.70
CA LEU A 168 0.69 -1.89 -12.45
C LEU A 168 2.20 -1.70 -12.27
N GLY A 169 2.71 -1.79 -11.04
CA GLY A 169 4.14 -1.70 -10.76
C GLY A 169 4.93 -2.80 -11.46
N SER A 170 4.42 -4.04 -11.40
CA SER A 170 5.05 -5.20 -12.04
C SER A 170 5.07 -5.08 -13.58
N VAL A 171 3.99 -4.59 -14.19
CA VAL A 171 3.91 -4.35 -15.64
C VAL A 171 4.91 -3.27 -16.06
N VAL A 172 4.97 -2.14 -15.35
CA VAL A 172 5.92 -1.07 -15.65
C VAL A 172 7.37 -1.54 -15.49
N ALA A 173 7.68 -2.26 -14.41
CA ALA A 173 9.01 -2.82 -14.20
C ALA A 173 9.38 -3.82 -15.31
N THR A 174 8.44 -4.67 -15.74
CA THR A 174 8.65 -5.62 -16.83
C THR A 174 8.93 -4.89 -18.14
N LEU A 175 8.10 -3.92 -18.53
CA LEU A 175 8.28 -3.16 -19.76
C LEU A 175 9.65 -2.49 -19.84
N ILE A 176 10.12 -1.92 -18.73
CA ILE A 176 11.44 -1.29 -18.67
C ILE A 176 12.55 -2.33 -18.81
N ASN A 177 12.48 -3.45 -18.09
CA ASN A 177 13.48 -4.51 -18.19
C ASN A 177 13.48 -5.22 -19.55
N THR A 178 12.38 -5.19 -20.30
CA THR A 178 12.32 -5.76 -21.65
C THR A 178 12.80 -4.81 -22.73
N HIS A 179 12.61 -3.49 -22.56
CA HIS A 179 12.93 -2.50 -23.58
C HIS A 179 14.29 -1.81 -23.37
N LEU A 180 14.83 -1.80 -22.16
CA LEU A 180 16.12 -1.19 -21.85
C LEU A 180 17.16 -2.26 -21.51
N THR A 181 18.41 -2.00 -21.91
CA THR A 181 19.56 -2.79 -21.47
C THR A 181 19.86 -2.49 -19.99
N PRO A 182 20.56 -3.38 -19.26
CA PRO A 182 20.97 -3.12 -17.87
C PRO A 182 21.69 -1.78 -17.70
N GLN A 183 22.56 -1.42 -18.66
CA GLN A 183 23.25 -0.14 -18.68
C GLN A 183 22.29 1.03 -18.88
N GLY A 184 21.33 0.93 -19.81
CA GLY A 184 20.30 1.97 -20.01
C GLY A 184 19.40 2.16 -18.79
N ILE A 185 19.13 1.09 -18.02
CA ILE A 185 18.44 1.21 -16.73
C ILE A 185 19.27 2.02 -15.74
N HIS A 186 20.57 1.72 -15.63
CA HIS A 186 21.50 2.38 -14.70
C HIS A 186 21.73 3.87 -15.06
N ASP A 187 21.82 4.20 -16.35
CA ASP A 187 22.07 5.56 -16.84
C ASP A 187 20.88 6.51 -16.60
N GLY A 188 19.66 5.98 -16.49
CA GLY A 188 18.47 6.80 -16.20
C GLY A 188 17.13 6.11 -16.33
N GLY A 189 17.06 4.89 -16.89
CA GLY A 189 15.81 4.13 -17.02
C GLY A 189 15.11 3.87 -15.68
N TRP A 190 15.88 3.73 -14.58
CA TRP A 190 15.35 3.56 -13.23
C TRP A 190 14.47 4.73 -12.75
N ARG A 191 14.61 5.93 -13.33
CA ARG A 191 13.82 7.12 -12.95
C ARG A 191 12.39 7.08 -13.46
N ILE A 192 12.17 6.43 -14.60
CA ILE A 192 10.90 6.44 -15.33
C ILE A 192 9.73 5.93 -14.46
N PRO A 193 9.84 4.79 -13.75
CA PRO A 193 8.78 4.31 -12.86
C PRO A 193 8.40 5.29 -11.76
N PHE A 194 9.39 5.94 -11.14
CA PHE A 194 9.14 6.89 -10.06
C PHE A 194 8.42 8.14 -10.60
N LEU A 195 8.82 8.63 -11.77
CA LEU A 195 8.14 9.75 -12.42
C LEU A 195 6.69 9.39 -12.83
N LEU A 196 6.49 8.19 -13.39
CA LEU A 196 5.15 7.70 -13.73
C LEU A 196 4.26 7.53 -12.50
N GLY A 197 4.77 6.92 -11.43
CA GLY A 197 4.05 6.77 -10.17
C GLY A 197 3.67 8.12 -9.56
N GLY A 198 4.62 9.06 -9.54
CA GLY A 198 4.36 10.41 -9.06
C GLY A 198 3.30 11.16 -9.88
N ALA A 199 3.36 11.06 -11.21
CA ALA A 199 2.32 11.62 -12.09
C ALA A 199 0.96 10.96 -11.88
N PHE A 200 0.92 9.63 -11.75
CA PHE A 200 -0.29 8.89 -11.40
C PHE A 200 -0.87 9.35 -10.05
N GLY A 201 -0.01 9.62 -9.07
CA GLY A 201 -0.43 10.14 -7.76
C GLY A 201 -1.02 11.55 -7.82
N LEU A 202 -0.46 12.45 -8.63
CA LEU A 202 -1.04 13.77 -8.87
C LEU A 202 -2.39 13.68 -9.58
N VAL A 203 -2.53 12.78 -10.55
CA VAL A 203 -3.82 12.50 -11.19
C VAL A 203 -4.80 11.95 -10.16
N ALA A 204 -4.42 10.96 -9.35
CA ALA A 204 -5.26 10.41 -8.29
C ALA A 204 -5.73 11.49 -7.31
N MET A 205 -4.83 12.38 -6.88
CA MET A 205 -5.17 13.54 -6.05
C MET A 205 -6.22 14.44 -6.73
N TYR A 206 -6.04 14.74 -8.01
CA TYR A 206 -6.99 15.54 -8.77
C TYR A 206 -8.36 14.85 -8.88
N LEU A 207 -8.39 13.54 -9.12
CA LEU A 207 -9.62 12.76 -9.15
C LEU A 207 -10.32 12.76 -7.78
N ARG A 208 -9.56 12.84 -6.68
CA ARG A 208 -10.11 12.85 -5.32
C ARG A 208 -10.84 14.13 -4.92
N ARG A 209 -10.72 15.24 -5.66
CA ARG A 209 -11.50 16.45 -5.38
C ARG A 209 -13.02 16.20 -5.43
N TRP A 210 -13.45 15.18 -6.17
CA TRP A 210 -14.85 14.76 -6.31
C TRP A 210 -15.36 13.81 -5.22
N LEU A 211 -14.52 13.42 -4.25
CA LEU A 211 -14.99 12.70 -3.06
C LEU A 211 -15.80 13.64 -2.14
N GLN A 212 -16.89 13.10 -1.59
CA GLN A 212 -17.67 13.75 -0.55
C GLN A 212 -17.15 13.32 0.83
N GLU A 213 -17.36 14.15 1.85
CA GLU A 213 -16.97 13.83 3.23
C GLU A 213 -17.86 12.71 3.80
N THR A 214 -17.39 11.96 4.81
CA THR A 214 -18.18 10.85 5.35
C THR A 214 -19.45 11.36 6.05
N PRO A 215 -20.61 10.68 5.89
CA PRO A 215 -21.86 11.09 6.55
C PRO A 215 -21.73 11.18 8.07
N ILE A 216 -20.97 10.24 8.67
CA ILE A 216 -20.70 10.20 10.11
C ILE A 216 -19.87 11.42 10.55
N PHE A 217 -18.88 11.84 9.77
CA PHE A 217 -18.12 13.06 10.07
C PHE A 217 -19.01 14.31 10.00
N LEU A 218 -19.88 14.39 8.99
CA LEU A 218 -20.85 15.48 8.85
C LEU A 218 -21.83 15.54 10.04
N GLU A 219 -22.33 14.39 10.50
CA GLU A 219 -23.18 14.29 11.68
C GLU A 219 -22.45 14.71 12.96
N MET A 220 -21.20 14.27 13.16
CA MET A 220 -20.39 14.68 14.31
C MET A 220 -20.09 16.19 14.32
N GLN A 221 -19.81 16.76 13.15
CA GLN A 221 -19.60 18.20 12.98
C GLN A 221 -20.87 19.00 13.29
N GLN A 222 -22.03 18.54 12.82
CA GLN A 222 -23.33 19.16 13.12
C GLN A 222 -23.67 19.09 14.61
N ARG A 223 -23.31 18.01 15.29
CA ARG A 223 -23.52 17.84 16.74
C ARG A 223 -22.51 18.59 17.61
N LYS A 224 -21.53 19.31 17.02
CA LYS A 224 -20.37 19.89 17.72
C LYS A 224 -19.64 18.88 18.62
N ALA A 225 -19.72 17.59 18.28
CA ALA A 225 -19.14 16.48 19.02
C ALA A 225 -17.78 16.05 18.43
N LEU A 226 -17.13 16.94 17.67
CA LEU A 226 -15.77 16.72 17.21
C LEU A 226 -14.87 16.56 18.44
N ALA A 227 -14.08 15.49 18.46
CA ALA A 227 -13.24 15.15 19.61
C ALA A 227 -12.26 16.31 19.89
N GLN A 228 -12.29 16.86 21.10
CA GLN A 228 -11.35 17.92 21.51
C GLN A 228 -9.94 17.38 21.80
N GLU A 229 -9.80 16.08 22.07
CA GLU A 229 -8.52 15.42 22.35
C GLU A 229 -8.42 14.06 21.65
N LEU A 230 -7.17 13.58 21.48
CA LEU A 230 -6.84 12.28 20.92
C LEU A 230 -7.51 11.13 21.70
N PRO A 231 -8.46 10.39 21.09
CA PRO A 231 -8.96 9.16 21.71
C PRO A 231 -7.90 8.05 21.70
N VAL A 232 -6.71 8.27 21.11
CA VAL A 232 -5.61 7.28 21.10
C VAL A 232 -5.25 6.84 22.52
N LYS A 233 -5.22 7.76 23.49
CA LYS A 233 -4.98 7.41 24.89
C LYS A 233 -6.14 6.58 25.46
N ALA A 234 -7.38 6.90 25.10
CA ALA A 234 -8.56 6.12 25.52
C ALA A 234 -8.59 4.72 24.88
N VAL A 235 -8.26 4.58 23.60
CA VAL A 235 -8.19 3.30 22.88
C VAL A 235 -7.05 2.43 23.43
N ALA A 236 -5.86 3.01 23.61
CA ALA A 236 -4.69 2.30 24.15
C ALA A 236 -4.84 1.88 25.62
N LEU A 237 -5.65 2.59 26.41
CA LEU A 237 -5.89 2.24 27.81
C LEU A 237 -7.14 1.37 28.03
N LYS A 238 -8.24 1.61 27.29
CA LYS A 238 -9.52 0.92 27.51
C LYS A 238 -9.78 -0.25 26.55
N HIS A 239 -9.08 -0.34 25.43
CA HIS A 239 -9.33 -1.34 24.38
C HIS A 239 -8.09 -2.16 23.99
N GLN A 240 -7.15 -2.38 24.92
CA GLN A 240 -5.88 -3.08 24.69
C GLN A 240 -6.04 -4.44 23.99
N LYS A 241 -7.01 -5.26 24.41
CA LYS A 241 -7.27 -6.57 23.78
C LYS A 241 -7.64 -6.46 22.30
N ALA A 242 -8.50 -5.49 21.96
CA ALA A 242 -8.91 -5.26 20.57
C ALA A 242 -7.74 -4.73 19.72
N VAL A 243 -6.89 -3.87 20.29
CA VAL A 243 -5.67 -3.38 19.63
C VAL A 243 -4.72 -4.53 19.32
N VAL A 244 -4.43 -5.40 20.30
CA VAL A 244 -3.54 -6.55 20.10
C VAL A 244 -4.09 -7.50 19.04
N VAL A 245 -5.39 -7.82 19.09
CA VAL A 245 -6.02 -8.66 18.07
C VAL A 245 -5.91 -8.01 16.68
N SER A 246 -6.21 -6.71 16.56
CA SER A 246 -6.06 -6.00 15.28
C SER A 246 -4.61 -6.03 14.78
N MET A 247 -3.62 -5.83 15.66
CA MET A 247 -2.21 -5.90 15.30
C MET A 247 -1.82 -7.29 14.78
N LEU A 248 -2.25 -8.36 15.44
CA LEU A 248 -1.96 -9.74 15.03
C LEU A 248 -2.62 -10.08 13.68
N LEU A 249 -3.87 -9.66 13.48
CA LEU A 249 -4.59 -9.86 12.21
C LEU A 249 -3.91 -9.10 11.06
N THR A 250 -3.50 -7.85 11.31
CA THR A 250 -2.77 -7.05 10.31
C THR A 250 -1.38 -7.64 10.05
N TRP A 251 -0.69 -8.15 11.06
CA TRP A 251 0.58 -8.84 10.88
C TRP A 251 0.42 -10.09 10.01
N LEU A 252 -0.59 -10.94 10.26
CA LEU A 252 -0.85 -12.10 9.42
C LEU A 252 -1.09 -11.70 7.96
N LEU A 253 -1.88 -10.64 7.72
CA LEU A 253 -2.11 -10.09 6.38
C LEU A 253 -0.78 -9.65 5.73
N SER A 254 0.02 -8.85 6.42
CA SER A 254 1.29 -8.34 5.90
C SER A 254 2.27 -9.48 5.61
N ALA A 255 2.39 -10.45 6.52
CA ALA A 255 3.24 -11.62 6.34
C ALA A 255 2.79 -12.48 5.15
N GLY A 256 1.49 -12.73 5.02
CA GLY A 256 0.92 -13.48 3.90
C GLY A 256 1.23 -12.81 2.56
N VAL A 257 0.97 -11.50 2.43
CA VAL A 257 1.24 -10.78 1.18
C VAL A 257 2.74 -10.72 0.88
N VAL A 258 3.59 -10.38 1.85
CA VAL A 258 5.03 -10.25 1.64
C VAL A 258 5.67 -11.59 1.29
N VAL A 259 5.39 -12.65 2.04
CA VAL A 259 6.02 -13.94 1.80
C VAL A 259 5.47 -14.58 0.53
N VAL A 260 4.15 -14.69 0.40
CA VAL A 260 3.51 -15.48 -0.66
C VAL A 260 3.51 -14.77 -2.01
N ILE A 261 3.38 -13.43 -2.05
CA ILE A 261 3.30 -12.68 -3.30
C ILE A 261 4.63 -12.01 -3.65
N LEU A 262 5.23 -11.30 -2.69
CA LEU A 262 6.40 -10.46 -2.98
C LEU A 262 7.71 -11.26 -3.04
N MET A 263 7.90 -12.22 -2.15
CA MET A 263 9.16 -12.98 -2.06
C MET A 263 9.19 -14.23 -2.93
N SER A 264 8.04 -14.82 -3.29
CA SER A 264 7.96 -16.01 -4.14
C SER A 264 8.74 -15.93 -5.46
N PRO A 265 8.69 -14.83 -6.24
CA PRO A 265 9.43 -14.75 -7.49
C PRO A 265 10.95 -14.79 -7.26
N VAL A 266 11.43 -14.04 -6.27
CA VAL A 266 12.86 -14.00 -5.90
C VAL A 266 13.34 -15.36 -5.41
N TRP A 267 12.53 -16.05 -4.62
CA TRP A 267 12.85 -17.37 -4.10
C TRP A 267 12.93 -18.42 -5.22
N LEU A 268 11.96 -18.44 -6.14
CA LEU A 268 11.97 -19.33 -7.31
C LEU A 268 13.18 -19.07 -8.23
N GLN A 269 13.56 -17.82 -8.43
CA GLN A 269 14.74 -17.45 -9.23
C GLN A 269 16.04 -17.89 -8.56
N LYS A 270 16.21 -17.58 -7.26
CA LYS A 270 17.47 -17.83 -6.54
C LYS A 270 17.70 -19.30 -6.19
N HIS A 271 16.64 -20.02 -5.78
CA HIS A 271 16.79 -21.39 -5.25
C HIS A 271 16.61 -22.46 -6.34
N TYR A 272 15.70 -22.23 -7.29
CA TYR A 272 15.38 -23.20 -8.35
C TYR A 272 15.92 -22.79 -9.73
N GLY A 273 16.51 -21.59 -9.87
CA GLY A 273 17.08 -21.12 -11.12
C GLY A 273 16.06 -20.82 -12.21
N PHE A 274 14.78 -20.62 -11.86
CA PHE A 274 13.76 -20.27 -12.85
C PHE A 274 14.07 -18.91 -13.50
N ALA A 275 13.81 -18.82 -14.81
CA ALA A 275 14.01 -17.59 -15.55
C ALA A 275 13.11 -16.45 -14.99
N PRO A 276 13.62 -15.21 -14.85
CA PRO A 276 12.85 -14.08 -14.33
C PRO A 276 11.51 -13.89 -15.04
N ALA A 277 11.49 -14.00 -16.37
CA ALA A 277 10.28 -13.86 -17.18
C ALA A 277 9.16 -14.84 -16.77
N ILE A 278 9.47 -16.11 -16.50
CA ILE A 278 8.48 -17.13 -16.11
C ILE A 278 7.93 -16.83 -14.71
N THR A 279 8.82 -16.53 -13.75
CA THR A 279 8.40 -16.24 -12.37
C THR A 279 7.57 -14.96 -12.26
N LEU A 280 7.86 -13.94 -13.08
CA LEU A 280 7.10 -12.69 -13.13
C LEU A 280 5.74 -12.86 -13.80
N GLN A 281 5.64 -13.69 -14.85
CA GLN A 281 4.35 -14.07 -15.43
C GLN A 281 3.50 -14.83 -14.41
N ALA A 282 4.07 -15.82 -13.72
CA ALA A 282 3.38 -16.56 -12.66
C ALA A 282 2.90 -15.63 -11.53
N ASN A 283 3.74 -14.67 -11.11
CA ASN A 283 3.37 -13.68 -10.09
C ASN A 283 2.23 -12.76 -10.55
N SER A 284 2.22 -12.38 -11.83
CA SER A 284 1.14 -11.58 -12.39
C SER A 284 -0.20 -12.33 -12.34
N ILE A 285 -0.20 -13.63 -12.68
CA ILE A 285 -1.38 -14.49 -12.55
C ILE A 285 -1.80 -14.63 -11.09
N ALA A 286 -0.86 -14.86 -10.17
CA ALA A 286 -1.13 -14.94 -8.73
C ALA A 286 -1.75 -13.65 -8.19
N THR A 287 -1.28 -12.49 -8.65
CA THR A 287 -1.81 -11.17 -8.29
C THR A 287 -3.25 -10.98 -8.79
N ILE A 288 -3.58 -11.44 -10.00
CA ILE A 288 -4.95 -11.42 -10.53
C ILE A 288 -5.86 -12.33 -9.71
N MET A 289 -5.39 -13.54 -9.36
CA MET A 289 -6.12 -14.46 -8.50
C MET A 289 -6.32 -13.88 -7.09
N LEU A 290 -5.35 -13.13 -6.57
CA LEU A 290 -5.50 -12.40 -5.32
C LEU A 290 -6.59 -11.33 -5.40
N CYS A 291 -6.65 -10.55 -6.49
CA CYS A 291 -7.75 -9.59 -6.71
C CYS A 291 -9.12 -10.27 -6.66
N ILE A 292 -9.27 -11.40 -7.37
CA ILE A 292 -10.51 -12.19 -7.37
C ILE A 292 -10.79 -12.73 -5.96
N GLY A 293 -9.76 -13.24 -5.28
CA GLY A 293 -9.81 -13.73 -3.91
C GLY A 293 -10.30 -12.66 -2.93
N CYS A 294 -9.84 -11.41 -3.03
CA CYS A 294 -10.31 -10.30 -2.21
C CYS A 294 -11.81 -10.04 -2.40
N LEU A 295 -12.31 -10.10 -3.63
CA LEU A 295 -13.74 -9.92 -3.93
C LEU A 295 -14.57 -11.08 -3.39
N LEU A 296 -14.14 -12.32 -3.62
CA LEU A 296 -14.82 -13.52 -3.12
C LEU A 296 -14.84 -13.58 -1.59
N ALA A 297 -13.71 -13.24 -0.94
CA ALA A 297 -13.61 -13.14 0.50
C ALA A 297 -14.52 -12.03 1.05
N GLY A 298 -14.63 -10.89 0.36
CA GLY A 298 -15.55 -9.82 0.70
C GLY A 298 -17.02 -10.29 0.67
N LEU A 299 -17.43 -10.98 -0.39
CA LEU A 299 -18.77 -11.57 -0.50
C LEU A 299 -19.03 -12.64 0.56
N ALA A 300 -18.03 -13.48 0.84
CA ALA A 300 -18.11 -14.49 1.88
C ALA A 300 -18.24 -13.85 3.27
N ALA A 301 -17.51 -12.76 3.54
CA ALA A 301 -17.60 -12.02 4.80
C ALA A 301 -18.98 -11.39 5.00
N ASP A 302 -19.58 -10.82 3.94
CA ASP A 302 -20.94 -10.28 3.98
C ASP A 302 -22.00 -11.37 4.23
N ARG A 303 -21.77 -12.60 3.73
CA ARG A 303 -22.75 -13.70 3.82
C ARG A 303 -22.60 -14.56 5.07
N PHE A 304 -21.36 -14.88 5.46
CA PHE A 304 -21.04 -15.85 6.52
C PHE A 304 -20.45 -15.20 7.78
N GLY A 305 -20.16 -13.90 7.73
CA GLY A 305 -19.55 -13.13 8.80
C GLY A 305 -18.02 -13.14 8.76
N ALA A 306 -17.41 -12.02 9.15
CA ALA A 306 -15.96 -11.80 9.04
C ALA A 306 -15.10 -12.86 9.77
N SER A 307 -15.52 -13.29 10.96
CA SER A 307 -14.75 -14.25 11.77
C SER A 307 -14.64 -15.63 11.10
N ARG A 308 -15.75 -16.18 10.57
CA ARG A 308 -15.74 -17.48 9.90
C ARG A 308 -14.92 -17.44 8.62
N THR A 309 -15.11 -16.40 7.81
CA THR A 309 -14.34 -16.20 6.57
C THR A 309 -12.84 -16.09 6.85
N PHE A 310 -12.45 -15.38 7.91
CA PHE A 310 -11.05 -15.24 8.28
C PHE A 310 -10.41 -16.57 8.72
N ILE A 311 -11.09 -17.36 9.56
CA ILE A 311 -10.58 -18.65 10.04
C ILE A 311 -10.39 -19.62 8.87
N VAL A 312 -11.42 -19.78 8.04
CA VAL A 312 -11.36 -20.67 6.86
C VAL A 312 -10.28 -20.20 5.89
N GLY A 313 -10.19 -18.90 5.63
CA GLY A 313 -9.16 -18.33 4.77
C GLY A 313 -7.74 -18.56 5.31
N SER A 314 -7.55 -18.46 6.63
CA SER A 314 -6.24 -18.69 7.27
C SER A 314 -5.80 -20.14 7.17
N VAL A 315 -6.71 -21.10 7.38
CA VAL A 315 -6.43 -22.54 7.21
C VAL A 315 -6.10 -22.85 5.75
N PHE A 316 -6.87 -22.30 4.81
CA PHE A 316 -6.61 -22.49 3.38
C PHE A 316 -5.25 -21.89 2.96
N LEU A 317 -4.92 -20.69 3.44
CA LEU A 317 -3.62 -20.06 3.19
C LEU A 317 -2.47 -20.91 3.73
N ALA A 318 -2.60 -21.45 4.95
CA ALA A 318 -1.59 -22.31 5.56
C ALA A 318 -1.38 -23.60 4.75
N ALA A 319 -2.46 -24.28 4.36
CA ALA A 319 -2.40 -25.50 3.56
C ALA A 319 -1.81 -25.25 2.17
N ALA A 320 -2.24 -24.19 1.49
CA ALA A 320 -1.74 -23.82 0.16
C ALA A 320 -0.27 -23.41 0.20
N SER A 321 0.15 -22.64 1.22
CA SER A 321 1.55 -22.24 1.36
C SER A 321 2.44 -23.44 1.66
N TRP A 322 1.99 -24.35 2.52
CA TRP A 322 2.73 -25.58 2.82
C TRP A 322 2.94 -26.41 1.56
N ALA A 323 1.88 -26.65 0.78
CA ALA A 323 1.95 -27.42 -0.47
C ALA A 323 2.73 -26.75 -1.60
N PHE A 324 2.98 -25.43 -1.52
CA PHE A 324 3.75 -24.70 -2.53
C PHE A 324 5.25 -24.68 -2.23
N TYR A 325 5.62 -24.54 -0.95
CA TYR A 325 7.02 -24.42 -0.53
C TYR A 325 7.68 -25.75 -0.11
N HIS A 326 6.90 -26.82 0.10
CA HIS A 326 7.38 -28.18 0.42
C HIS A 326 6.88 -29.17 -0.62
#